data_AF-A0A838AJ45-F1
#
_entry.id   AF-A0A838AJ45-F1
#
_cell.length_a   1.000
_cell.length_b   1.000
_cell.length_c   1.000
_cell.angle_alpha   90.00
_cell.angle_beta   90.00
_cell.angle_gamma   90.00
#
_symmetry.space_group_name_H-M   'P 1'
#
loop_
_entity.id
_entity.type
_entity.pdbx_description
1 polymer ?
#
loop_
_entity_poly.entity_id
_entity_poly.type
_entity_poly.pdbx_seq_one_letter_code
_entity_poly.pdbx_strand_id
1 'polypeptide(L)'
;MSSDDIEVPKELREFMLKGAEETLLGQSNGAKRQFRYGNLHIREYDNKFLVHTDKIDPRKDPIGHLAYDAPEVMVGLACSILVGSKIMKKFLNDKKLNKSNVTAIIISSIIAGYVGYITSKKIKKYLK
;
A
#
# COMPACT_ATOMS: atom_id res chain seq x y z
N MET A 1 -2.63 6.08 11.18
CA MET A 1 -4.09 6.05 11.01
C MET A 1 -4.41 6.88 9.79
N SER A 2 -5.20 6.32 8.87
CA SER A 2 -5.87 7.11 7.85
C SER A 2 -6.80 8.07 8.59
N SER A 3 -6.93 9.30 8.12
CA SER A 3 -7.87 10.28 8.67
C SER A 3 -9.32 9.78 8.61
N ASP A 4 -9.59 8.80 7.75
CA ASP A 4 -10.91 8.22 7.50
C ASP A 4 -11.18 6.94 8.32
N ASP A 5 -10.23 6.51 9.16
CA ASP A 5 -10.38 5.32 10.01
C ASP A 5 -11.29 5.64 11.21
N ILE A 6 -12.36 4.85 11.39
CA ILE A 6 -13.23 4.91 12.57
C ILE A 6 -12.87 3.76 13.51
N GLU A 7 -12.60 4.09 14.78
CA GLU A 7 -12.41 3.09 15.82
C GLU A 7 -13.75 2.70 16.46
N VAL A 8 -14.01 1.41 16.54
CA VAL A 8 -15.20 0.86 17.18
C VAL A 8 -14.77 -0.09 18.31
N PRO A 9 -14.91 0.32 19.59
CA PRO A 9 -14.63 -0.54 20.73
C PRO A 9 -15.46 -1.82 20.71
N LYS A 10 -14.85 -2.97 20.99
CA LYS A 10 -15.57 -4.26 21.03
C LYS A 10 -16.63 -4.32 22.14
N GLU A 11 -16.40 -3.57 23.23
CA GLU A 11 -17.31 -3.47 24.37
C GLU A 11 -18.69 -2.89 23.99
N LEU A 12 -18.75 -2.06 22.94
CA LEU A 12 -20.01 -1.45 22.51
C LEU A 12 -20.88 -2.42 21.70
N ARG A 13 -20.26 -3.37 20.97
CA ARG A 13 -20.92 -4.50 20.29
C ARG A 13 -19.87 -5.43 19.67
N GLU A 14 -19.99 -6.74 19.91
CA GLU A 14 -19.42 -7.75 19.00
C GLU A 14 -20.24 -7.73 17.71
N PHE A 15 -19.83 -6.98 16.69
CA PHE A 15 -20.50 -7.04 15.40
C PHE A 15 -19.51 -7.33 14.29
N MET A 16 -19.46 -8.60 13.90
CA MET A 16 -19.06 -8.93 12.55
C MET A 16 -20.32 -8.88 11.69
N LEU A 17 -20.28 -8.10 10.61
CA LEU A 17 -21.40 -8.04 9.67
C LEU A 17 -21.61 -9.42 9.04
N LYS A 18 -22.86 -9.87 8.99
CA LYS A 18 -23.20 -11.13 8.30
C LYS A 18 -22.84 -10.99 6.82
N GLY A 19 -21.90 -11.83 6.35
CA GLY A 19 -21.36 -11.77 4.99
C GLY A 19 -20.08 -10.95 4.84
N ALA A 20 -19.49 -10.44 5.92
CA ALA A 20 -18.11 -9.96 5.89
C ALA A 20 -17.17 -11.15 5.67
N GLU A 21 -16.29 -11.03 4.68
CA GLU A 21 -15.35 -12.08 4.30
C GLU A 21 -13.96 -11.72 4.79
N GLU A 22 -13.25 -12.68 5.38
CA GLU A 22 -11.86 -12.50 5.75
C GLU A 22 -10.99 -12.32 4.49
N THR A 23 -9.99 -11.44 4.57
CA THR A 23 -9.12 -11.14 3.42
C THR A 23 -7.69 -10.93 3.87
N LEU A 24 -6.73 -11.22 2.99
CA LEU A 24 -5.32 -10.82 3.16
C LEU A 24 -4.99 -9.53 2.39
N LEU A 25 -5.95 -8.95 1.67
CA LEU A 25 -5.74 -7.76 0.85
C LEU A 25 -5.88 -6.46 1.64
N GLY A 26 -4.79 -5.69 1.65
CA GLY A 26 -4.67 -4.43 2.35
C GLY A 26 -3.51 -4.45 3.34
N GLN A 27 -3.20 -3.28 3.93
CA GLN A 27 -2.21 -3.21 4.99
C GLN A 27 -2.84 -3.65 6.30
N SER A 28 -2.34 -4.73 6.91
CA SER A 28 -2.85 -5.25 8.19
C SER A 28 -2.59 -4.30 9.36
N ASN A 29 -1.47 -3.55 9.33
CA ASN A 29 -1.10 -2.60 10.36
C ASN A 29 -1.18 -3.17 11.79
N GLY A 30 -0.74 -4.42 11.97
CA GLY A 30 -0.76 -5.12 13.26
C GLY A 30 -2.12 -5.68 13.68
N ALA A 31 -3.14 -5.63 12.82
CA ALA A 31 -4.41 -6.29 13.07
C ALA A 31 -4.25 -7.82 13.12
N LYS A 32 -5.04 -8.47 13.98
CA LYS A 32 -5.08 -9.95 14.08
C LYS A 32 -5.73 -10.58 12.86
N ARG A 33 -6.82 -9.96 12.40
CA ARG A 33 -7.60 -10.37 11.23
C ARG A 33 -8.10 -9.13 10.50
N GLN A 34 -8.41 -9.28 9.23
CA GLN A 34 -9.01 -8.22 8.42
C GLN A 34 -10.10 -8.80 7.53
N PHE A 35 -11.19 -8.06 7.40
CA PHE A 35 -12.40 -8.47 6.71
C PHE A 35 -12.83 -7.40 5.75
N ARG A 36 -13.60 -7.78 4.73
CA ARG A 36 -14.25 -6.85 3.83
C ARG A 36 -15.71 -7.17 3.61
N TYR A 37 -16.52 -6.13 3.56
CA TYR A 37 -17.94 -6.20 3.23
C TYR A 37 -18.26 -5.14 2.16
N GLY A 38 -18.30 -5.58 0.90
CA GLY A 38 -18.22 -4.65 -0.23
C GLY A 38 -16.97 -3.77 -0.13
N ASN A 39 -17.17 -2.46 -0.14
CA ASN A 39 -16.11 -1.46 -0.03
C ASN A 39 -15.64 -1.21 1.43
N LEU A 40 -16.35 -1.73 2.43
CA LEU A 40 -15.95 -1.58 3.82
C LEU A 40 -14.78 -2.52 4.11
N HIS A 41 -13.70 -1.98 4.65
CA HIS A 41 -12.55 -2.74 5.15
C HIS A 41 -12.49 -2.62 6.67
N ILE A 42 -12.43 -3.77 7.34
CA ILE A 42 -12.50 -3.91 8.78
C ILE A 42 -11.21 -4.56 9.24
N ARG A 43 -10.49 -3.92 10.16
CA ARG A 43 -9.34 -4.49 10.87
C ARG A 43 -9.74 -4.84 12.29
N GLU A 44 -9.48 -6.07 12.70
CA GLU A 44 -9.73 -6.53 14.05
C GLU A 44 -8.46 -6.48 14.90
N TYR A 45 -8.52 -5.73 16.01
CA TYR A 45 -7.52 -5.73 17.08
C TYR A 45 -8.11 -6.39 18.32
N ASP A 46 -7.36 -6.45 19.42
CA ASP A 46 -7.83 -7.07 20.66
C ASP A 46 -9.08 -6.40 21.22
N ASN A 47 -9.04 -5.07 21.40
CA ASN A 47 -10.07 -4.34 22.13
C ASN A 47 -10.97 -3.49 21.22
N LYS A 48 -10.67 -3.45 19.91
CA LYS A 48 -11.37 -2.60 18.95
C LYS A 48 -11.39 -3.18 17.54
N PHE A 49 -12.32 -2.70 16.75
CA PHE A 49 -12.27 -2.73 15.29
C PHE A 49 -11.85 -1.36 14.77
N LEU A 50 -11.14 -1.35 13.66
CA LEU A 50 -10.80 -0.13 12.94
C LEU A 50 -11.32 -0.30 11.51
N VAL A 51 -12.24 0.57 11.12
CA VAL A 51 -12.99 0.44 9.88
C VAL A 51 -12.80 1.67 9.00
N HIS A 52 -12.71 1.47 7.69
CA HIS A 52 -12.81 2.53 6.69
C HIS A 52 -13.50 1.99 5.43
N THR A 53 -14.03 2.91 4.63
CA THR A 53 -14.63 2.57 3.35
C THR A 53 -13.65 2.93 2.23
N ASP A 54 -13.22 1.93 1.47
CA ASP A 54 -12.48 2.14 0.24
C ASP A 54 -13.42 2.70 -0.84
N LYS A 55 -12.91 3.52 -1.76
CA LYS A 55 -13.70 3.94 -2.93
C LYS A 55 -13.93 2.77 -3.87
N ILE A 56 -12.94 1.89 -4.03
CA ILE A 56 -12.99 0.74 -4.93
C ILE A 56 -12.51 -0.51 -4.18
N ASP A 57 -13.31 -1.59 -4.22
CA ASP A 57 -12.92 -2.88 -3.66
C ASP A 57 -11.79 -3.50 -4.51
N PRO A 58 -10.58 -3.71 -3.95
CA PRO A 58 -9.43 -4.27 -4.68
C PRO A 58 -9.66 -5.71 -5.16
N ARG A 59 -10.65 -6.42 -4.62
CA ARG A 59 -11.02 -7.76 -5.10
C ARG A 59 -11.75 -7.72 -6.44
N LYS A 60 -12.38 -6.59 -6.77
CA LYS A 60 -13.16 -6.40 -8.01
C LYS A 60 -12.37 -5.59 -9.03
N ASP A 61 -11.75 -4.49 -8.60
CA ASP A 61 -10.94 -3.64 -9.47
C ASP A 61 -9.65 -3.20 -8.73
N PRO A 62 -8.58 -4.01 -8.80
CA PRO A 62 -7.31 -3.71 -8.14
C PRO A 62 -6.62 -2.49 -8.73
N ILE A 63 -6.81 -2.20 -10.02
CA ILE A 63 -6.18 -1.06 -10.69
C ILE A 63 -6.87 0.23 -10.27
N GLY A 64 -8.21 0.25 -10.27
CA GLY A 64 -8.98 1.36 -9.72
C GLY A 64 -8.64 1.62 -8.25
N HIS A 65 -8.55 0.58 -7.43
CA HIS A 65 -8.14 0.73 -6.03
C HIS A 65 -6.78 1.43 -5.89
N LEU A 66 -5.78 1.06 -6.69
CA LEU A 66 -4.50 1.75 -6.70
C LEU A 66 -4.62 3.22 -7.11
N ALA A 67 -5.44 3.56 -8.10
CA ALA A 67 -5.58 4.93 -8.57
C ALA A 67 -6.30 5.85 -7.56
N TYR A 68 -7.34 5.34 -6.90
CA TYR A 68 -8.24 6.17 -6.09
C TYR A 68 -8.00 6.07 -4.58
N ASP A 69 -7.59 4.90 -4.08
CA ASP A 69 -7.41 4.63 -2.65
C ASP A 69 -5.93 4.60 -2.26
N ALA A 70 -5.06 4.04 -3.10
CA ALA A 70 -3.63 3.86 -2.80
C ALA A 70 -2.63 4.44 -3.85
N PRO A 71 -2.81 5.69 -4.34
CA PRO A 71 -1.95 6.26 -5.40
C PRO A 71 -0.47 6.35 -5.00
N GLU A 72 -0.16 6.45 -3.71
CA GLU A 72 1.21 6.41 -3.17
C GLU A 72 1.97 5.13 -3.56
N VAL A 73 1.28 4.00 -3.73
CA VAL A 73 1.88 2.74 -4.17
C VAL A 73 2.29 2.85 -5.63
N MET A 74 1.45 3.45 -6.48
CA MET A 74 1.78 3.70 -7.88
C MET A 74 2.98 4.64 -8.02
N VAL A 75 3.04 5.71 -7.21
CA VAL A 75 4.20 6.62 -7.18
C VAL A 75 5.47 5.87 -6.81
N GLY A 76 5.43 5.00 -5.79
CA GLY A 76 6.57 4.16 -5.43
C GLY A 76 7.03 3.26 -6.57
N LEU A 77 6.12 2.57 -7.25
CA LEU A 77 6.45 1.73 -8.41
C LEU A 77 7.07 2.55 -9.55
N ALA A 78 6.49 3.72 -9.87
CA ALA A 78 7.02 4.60 -10.89
C ALA A 78 8.45 5.07 -10.56
N CYS A 79 8.71 5.50 -9.33
CA CYS A 79 10.05 5.88 -8.87
C CYS A 79 11.06 4.74 -9.03
N SER A 80 10.68 3.52 -8.66
CA SER A 80 11.52 2.32 -8.82
C SER A 80 11.88 2.07 -10.28
N ILE A 81 10.88 2.04 -11.18
CA ILE A 81 11.09 1.79 -12.61
C ILE A 81 11.96 2.88 -13.25
N LEU A 82 11.67 4.15 -12.98
CA LEU A 82 12.38 5.27 -13.61
C LEU A 82 13.85 5.34 -13.19
N VAL A 83 14.13 5.22 -11.89
CA VAL A 83 15.50 5.25 -11.36
C VAL A 83 16.28 4.01 -11.82
N GLY A 84 15.71 2.82 -11.66
CA GLY A 84 16.34 1.57 -12.10
C GLY A 84 16.65 1.60 -13.60
N SER A 85 15.70 2.04 -14.43
CA SER A 85 15.87 2.16 -15.89
C SER A 85 16.94 3.18 -16.27
N LYS A 86 16.98 4.34 -15.59
CA LYS A 86 17.99 5.38 -15.85
C LYS A 86 19.40 4.90 -15.51
N ILE A 87 19.57 4.24 -14.37
CA ILE A 87 20.87 3.70 -13.94
C ILE A 87 21.28 2.56 -14.88
N MET A 88 20.39 1.61 -15.18
CA MET A 88 20.66 0.53 -16.13
C MET A 88 21.14 1.03 -17.49
N LYS A 89 20.45 2.01 -18.09
CA LYS A 89 20.85 2.63 -19.36
C LYS A 89 22.26 3.21 -19.30
N LYS A 90 22.62 3.87 -18.19
CA LYS A 90 23.98 4.42 -17.99
C LYS A 90 25.04 3.31 -17.97
N PHE A 91 24.81 2.24 -17.21
CA PHE A 91 25.77 1.13 -17.13
C PHE A 91 25.91 0.33 -18.43
N LEU A 92 24.82 0.19 -19.19
CA LEU A 92 24.85 -0.40 -20.53
C LEU A 92 25.71 0.43 -21.49
N ASN A 93 25.52 1.76 -21.52
CA ASN A 93 26.30 2.66 -22.36
C ASN A 93 27.79 2.65 -21.99
N ASP A 94 28.10 2.60 -20.69
CA ASP A 94 29.48 2.53 -20.20
C ASP A 94 30.12 1.14 -20.37
N LYS A 95 29.38 0.13 -20.89
CA LYS A 95 29.78 -1.30 -20.96
C LYS A 95 30.25 -1.87 -19.62
N LYS A 96 29.72 -1.36 -18.51
CA LYS A 96 30.08 -1.74 -17.13
C LYS A 96 29.08 -2.73 -16.51
N LEU A 97 28.25 -3.40 -17.31
CA LEU A 97 27.27 -4.33 -16.77
C LEU A 97 27.96 -5.60 -16.25
N ASN A 98 27.92 -5.78 -14.94
CA ASN A 98 28.42 -6.98 -14.26
C ASN A 98 27.48 -7.31 -13.08
N LYS A 99 27.72 -8.45 -12.42
CA LYS A 99 26.85 -8.94 -11.34
C LYS A 99 26.69 -7.93 -10.20
N SER A 100 27.76 -7.28 -9.75
CA SER A 100 27.72 -6.30 -8.66
C SER A 100 26.93 -5.05 -9.04
N ASN A 101 27.11 -4.53 -10.26
CA ASN A 101 26.39 -3.36 -10.75
C ASN A 101 24.89 -3.65 -10.95
N VAL A 102 24.52 -4.86 -11.41
CA VAL A 102 23.11 -5.28 -11.47
C VAL A 102 22.50 -5.33 -10.08
N THR A 103 23.20 -5.89 -9.09
CA THR A 103 22.74 -5.88 -7.69
C THR A 103 22.57 -4.45 -7.17
N ALA A 104 23.50 -3.54 -7.45
CA ALA A 104 23.40 -2.14 -7.08
C ALA A 104 22.22 -1.42 -7.76
N ILE A 105 21.92 -1.72 -9.02
CA ILE A 105 20.74 -1.20 -9.74
C ILE A 105 19.45 -1.67 -9.08
N ILE A 106 19.35 -2.95 -8.71
CA ILE A 106 18.16 -3.50 -8.05
C ILE A 106 17.97 -2.84 -6.68
N ILE A 107 19.03 -2.76 -5.86
CA ILE A 107 18.97 -2.14 -4.53
C ILE A 107 18.56 -0.66 -4.64
N SER A 108 19.21 0.11 -5.53
CA SER A 108 18.88 1.52 -5.72
C SER A 108 17.45 1.74 -6.25
N SER A 109 16.96 0.87 -7.12
CA SER A 109 15.58 0.87 -7.59
C SER A 109 14.56 0.63 -6.47
N ILE A 110 14.81 -0.37 -5.61
CA ILE A 110 13.95 -0.67 -4.46
C ILE A 110 13.94 0.50 -3.47
N ILE A 111 15.11 1.06 -3.15
CA ILE A 111 15.24 2.21 -2.25
C ILE A 111 14.49 3.42 -2.83
N ALA A 112 14.66 3.72 -4.12
CA ALA A 112 13.96 4.80 -4.78
C ALA A 112 12.44 4.62 -4.74
N GLY A 113 11.95 3.39 -4.95
CA GLY A 113 10.52 3.11 -4.85
C GLY A 113 9.97 3.29 -3.44
N TYR A 114 10.69 2.83 -2.42
CA TYR A 114 10.30 3.02 -1.03
C TYR A 114 10.30 4.50 -0.61
N VAL A 115 11.31 5.27 -1.01
CA VAL A 115 11.36 6.73 -0.78
C VAL A 115 10.20 7.43 -1.47
N GLY A 116 9.89 7.05 -2.72
CA GLY A 116 8.73 7.58 -3.46
C GLY A 116 7.40 7.30 -2.75
N TYR A 117 7.21 6.07 -2.27
CA TYR A 117 6.03 5.67 -1.48
C TYR A 117 5.90 6.48 -0.19
N ILE A 118 6.96 6.56 0.63
CA ILE A 118 6.91 7.29 1.91
C ILE A 118 6.68 8.78 1.69
N THR A 119 7.35 9.38 0.71
CA THR A 119 7.23 10.81 0.42
C THR A 119 5.82 11.15 -0.05
N SER A 120 5.28 10.38 -1.01
CA SER A 120 3.91 10.59 -1.50
C SER A 120 2.85 10.34 -0.43
N LYS A 121 3.01 9.30 0.40
CA LYS A 121 2.14 9.04 1.55
C LYS A 121 2.15 10.21 2.54
N LYS A 122 3.32 10.79 2.81
CA LYS A 122 3.46 11.96 3.68
C LYS A 122 2.79 13.19 3.08
N ILE A 123 3.00 13.47 1.79
CA ILE A 123 2.34 14.57 1.07
C ILE A 123 0.82 14.42 1.10
N LYS A 124 0.28 13.23 0.77
CA LYS A 124 -1.16 12.92 0.82
C LYS A 124 -1.76 13.21 2.19
N LYS A 125 -1.02 12.94 3.27
CA LYS A 125 -1.44 13.25 4.64
C LYS A 125 -1.50 14.75 4.92
N TYR A 126 -0.64 15.57 4.31
CA TYR A 126 -0.65 17.03 4.48
C TYR A 126 -1.69 17.75 3.61
N LEU A 127 -2.10 17.14 2.50
CA LEU A 127 -3.08 17.73 1.57
C LEU A 127 -4.54 17.39 1.92
N LYS A 128 -4.75 16.46 2.86
CA LYS A 128 -6.05 16.17 3.48
C LYS A 128 -6.16 16.92 4.80
#